data_AF-A0A800AKC1-F1
#
_entry.id   AF-A0A800AKC1-F1
#
_cell.length_a   1.000
_cell.length_b   1.000
_cell.length_c   1.000
_cell.angle_alpha   90.00
_cell.angle_beta   90.00
_cell.angle_gamma   90.00
#
_symmetry.space_group_name_H-M   'P 1'
#
loop_
_entity.id
_entity.type
_entity.pdbx_description
1 polymer ?
#
loop_
_entity_poly.entity_id
_entity_poly.type
_entity_poly.pdbx_seq_one_letter_code
_entity_poly.pdbx_strand_id
1 'polypeptide(L)'
;MARKKCRKTQVVFQCQIDVVINESSNELVIVYWINSYLKLNGESAVSVNHPAVKIIQDWVNTQYSKGRETSISDEEMLHLVMIHLPEYFEWSETYFYINPS
;
A
#
# COMPACT_ATOMS: atom_id res chain seq x y z
N MET A 1 -19.97 20.26 -38.88
CA MET A 1 -19.27 20.71 -37.65
C MET A 1 -18.66 19.49 -36.96
N ALA A 2 -17.34 19.32 -36.99
CA ALA A 2 -16.67 18.14 -36.43
C ALA A 2 -15.91 18.52 -35.13
N ARG A 3 -16.30 17.92 -33.99
CA ARG A 3 -15.61 18.12 -32.72
C ARG A 3 -14.37 17.22 -32.68
N LYS A 4 -13.17 17.80 -32.78
CA LYS A 4 -11.92 17.07 -32.57
C LYS A 4 -11.80 16.71 -31.09
N LYS A 5 -11.83 15.41 -30.76
CA LYS A 5 -11.60 14.89 -29.41
C LYS A 5 -10.10 14.88 -29.14
N CYS A 6 -9.59 15.85 -28.39
CA CYS A 6 -8.23 15.81 -27.85
C CYS A 6 -8.16 14.67 -26.82
N ARG A 7 -7.40 13.60 -27.12
CA ARG A 7 -7.03 12.58 -26.14
C ARG A 7 -5.93 13.19 -25.27
N LYS A 8 -6.19 13.35 -23.97
CA LYS A 8 -5.18 13.80 -23.02
C LYS A 8 -4.09 12.73 -22.94
N THR A 9 -2.85 13.11 -23.23
CA THR A 9 -1.68 12.27 -23.10
C THR A 9 -1.47 11.96 -21.62
N GLN A 10 -1.45 10.68 -21.25
CA GLN A 10 -1.10 10.24 -19.90
C GLN A 10 0.42 10.20 -19.83
N VAL A 11 1.02 11.09 -19.04
CA VAL A 11 2.46 11.07 -18.76
C VAL A 11 2.72 9.88 -17.85
N VAL A 12 3.30 8.82 -18.40
CA VAL A 12 3.77 7.69 -17.61
C VAL A 12 5.11 8.12 -17.03
N PHE A 13 5.10 8.62 -15.80
CA PHE A 13 6.33 8.94 -15.07
C PHE A 13 6.96 7.63 -14.60
N GLN A 14 8.03 7.21 -15.27
CA GLN A 14 8.93 6.17 -14.79
C GLN A 14 9.87 6.77 -13.74
N CYS A 15 9.30 7.16 -12.61
CA CYS A 15 10.03 7.29 -11.36
C CYS A 15 9.49 6.20 -10.45
N GLN A 16 10.35 5.56 -9.65
CA GLN A 16 9.83 4.84 -8.49
C GLN A 16 9.13 5.88 -7.62
N ILE A 17 7.81 5.78 -7.57
CA ILE A 17 6.99 6.70 -6.79
C ILE A 17 7.00 6.12 -5.38
N ASP A 18 7.70 6.77 -4.46
CA ASP A 18 7.53 6.50 -3.05
C ASP A 18 6.10 6.90 -2.68
N VAL A 19 5.29 5.89 -2.36
CA VAL A 19 3.87 6.07 -2.10
C VAL A 19 3.70 6.43 -0.64
N VAL A 20 3.41 7.71 -0.39
CA VAL A 20 3.11 8.20 0.94
C VAL A 20 1.66 7.87 1.29
N ILE A 21 1.46 7.11 2.37
CA ILE A 21 0.12 6.82 2.90
C ILE A 21 -0.33 7.96 3.82
N ASN A 22 -1.49 8.52 3.50
CA ASN A 22 -2.14 9.63 4.20
C ASN A 22 -3.66 9.46 4.26
N GLU A 23 -4.38 10.43 4.83
CA GLU A 23 -5.86 10.42 4.93
C GLU A 23 -6.59 10.32 3.57
N SER A 24 -5.95 10.76 2.49
CA SER A 24 -6.52 10.73 1.14
C SER A 24 -6.23 9.42 0.41
N SER A 25 -5.54 8.49 1.06
CA SER A 25 -5.23 7.19 0.48
C SER A 25 -6.49 6.34 0.39
N ASN A 26 -6.64 5.67 -0.75
CA ASN A 26 -7.69 4.70 -0.97
C ASN A 26 -7.12 3.27 -0.95
N GLU A 27 -8.01 2.28 -0.95
CA GLU A 27 -7.66 0.86 -0.96
C GLU A 27 -6.68 0.50 -2.10
N LEU A 28 -6.81 1.16 -3.26
CA LEU A 28 -5.92 0.96 -4.41
C LEU A 28 -4.48 1.41 -4.14
N VAL A 29 -4.30 2.52 -3.44
CA VAL A 29 -2.98 3.04 -3.06
C VAL A 29 -2.31 2.11 -2.06
N ILE A 30 -3.07 1.59 -1.08
CA ILE A 30 -2.57 0.58 -0.13
C ILE A 30 -2.15 -0.69 -0.88
N VAL A 31 -2.99 -1.21 -1.78
CA VAL A 31 -2.66 -2.40 -2.59
C VAL A 31 -1.42 -2.17 -3.43
N TYR A 32 -1.29 -0.98 -4.03
CA TYR A 32 -0.12 -0.62 -4.82
C TYR A 32 1.15 -0.58 -3.96
N TRP A 33 1.07 0.02 -2.76
CA TRP A 33 2.18 0.03 -1.81
C TRP A 33 2.58 -1.39 -1.41
N ILE A 34 1.62 -2.25 -1.04
CA ILE A 34 1.88 -3.64 -0.62
C ILE A 34 2.54 -4.44 -1.75
N ASN A 35 1.97 -4.38 -2.96
CA ASN A 35 2.51 -5.10 -4.12
C ASN A 35 3.89 -4.58 -4.53
N SER A 36 4.13 -3.27 -4.40
CA SER A 36 5.44 -2.68 -4.68
C SER A 36 6.49 -3.09 -3.63
N TYR A 37 6.13 -3.03 -2.35
CA TYR A 37 7.01 -3.36 -1.22
C TYR A 37 7.40 -4.84 -1.20
N LEU A 38 6.40 -5.73 -1.34
CA LEU A 38 6.60 -7.18 -1.39
C LEU A 38 7.05 -7.69 -2.78
N LYS A 39 7.17 -6.79 -3.77
CA LYS A 39 7.52 -7.11 -5.17
C LYS A 39 6.63 -8.20 -5.79
N LEU A 40 5.36 -8.22 -5.40
CA LEU A 40 4.36 -9.17 -5.88
C LEU A 40 3.87 -8.77 -7.27
N ASN A 41 3.77 -9.74 -8.17
CA ASN A 41 3.33 -9.52 -9.55
C ASN A 41 2.37 -10.62 -10.01
N GLY A 42 1.47 -10.28 -10.93
CA GLY A 42 0.57 -11.24 -11.58
C GLY A 42 -0.40 -11.90 -10.60
N GLU A 43 -0.39 -13.22 -10.55
CA GLU A 43 -1.31 -14.03 -9.74
C GLU A 43 -1.01 -13.97 -8.23
N SER A 44 0.23 -13.62 -7.86
CA SER A 44 0.62 -13.40 -6.46
C SER A 44 0.25 -12.01 -5.95
N ALA A 45 -0.24 -11.11 -6.79
CA ALA A 45 -0.56 -9.75 -6.38
C ALA A 45 -1.77 -9.71 -5.43
N VAL A 46 -1.70 -8.88 -4.40
CA VAL A 46 -2.82 -8.62 -3.50
C VAL A 46 -3.94 -7.96 -4.28
N SER A 47 -5.14 -8.54 -4.16
CA SER A 47 -6.35 -7.99 -4.79
C SER A 47 -6.94 -6.86 -3.97
N VAL A 48 -7.51 -5.86 -4.65
CA VAL A 48 -8.16 -4.69 -4.02
C VAL A 48 -9.33 -5.08 -3.13
N ASN A 49 -10.01 -6.18 -3.48
CA ASN A 49 -11.14 -6.71 -2.71
C ASN A 49 -10.72 -7.53 -1.48
N HIS A 50 -9.42 -7.64 -1.18
CA HIS A 50 -8.95 -8.42 -0.05
C HIS A 50 -9.38 -7.77 1.27
N PRO A 51 -9.99 -8.52 2.22
CA PRO A 51 -10.47 -7.95 3.48
C PRO A 51 -9.36 -7.29 4.31
N ALA A 52 -8.12 -7.82 4.23
CA ALA A 52 -6.98 -7.22 4.90
C ALA A 52 -6.72 -5.76 4.49
N VAL A 53 -6.87 -5.44 3.20
CA VAL A 53 -6.66 -4.07 2.68
C VAL A 53 -7.65 -3.10 3.32
N LYS A 54 -8.91 -3.52 3.49
CA LYS A 54 -9.94 -2.71 4.14
C LYS A 54 -9.65 -2.46 5.61
N ILE A 55 -9.14 -3.48 6.31
CA ILE A 55 -8.75 -3.35 7.72
C ILE A 55 -7.60 -2.37 7.86
N ILE A 56 -6.58 -2.46 7.00
CA ILE A 56 -5.45 -1.51 6.98
C ILE A 56 -5.95 -0.10 6.70
N GLN A 57 -6.83 0.09 5.70
CA GLN A 57 -7.42 1.38 5.39
C GLN A 57 -8.19 1.98 6.58
N ASP A 58 -8.98 1.16 7.27
CA ASP A 58 -9.74 1.60 8.44
C ASP A 58 -8.82 2.00 9.60
N TRP A 59 -7.72 1.26 9.79
CA TRP A 59 -6.69 1.63 10.74
C TRP A 59 -6.03 2.97 10.40
N VAL A 60 -5.66 3.18 9.13
CA VAL A 60 -5.10 4.45 8.63
C VAL A 60 -6.08 5.60 8.92
N ASN A 61 -7.35 5.43 8.55
CA ASN A 61 -8.40 6.41 8.81
C ASN A 61 -8.56 6.72 10.30
N THR A 62 -8.44 5.71 11.16
CA THR A 62 -8.50 5.86 12.61
C THR A 62 -7.31 6.67 13.14
N GLN A 63 -6.10 6.50 12.60
CA GLN A 63 -4.93 7.30 13.01
C GLN A 63 -5.11 8.78 12.66
N TYR A 64 -5.58 9.09 11.45
CA TYR A 64 -5.85 10.47 11.03
C TYR A 64 -7.04 11.08 11.78
N SER A 65 -8.09 10.30 12.06
CA SER A 65 -9.23 10.74 12.88
C SER A 65 -8.83 11.11 14.31
N LYS A 66 -7.75 10.52 14.83
CA LYS A 66 -7.18 10.86 16.14
C LYS A 66 -6.33 12.13 16.14
N GLY A 67 -6.18 12.80 14.99
CA GLY A 67 -5.40 14.03 14.86
C GLY A 67 -3.92 13.80 14.54
N ARG A 68 -3.56 12.65 13.95
CA ARG A 68 -2.21 12.44 13.43
C ARG A 68 -1.95 13.37 12.25
N GLU A 69 -0.87 14.15 12.29
CA GLU A 69 -0.47 15.05 11.19
C GLU A 69 0.67 14.47 10.34
N THR A 70 1.35 13.42 10.83
CA THR A 70 2.49 12.79 10.14
C THR A 70 2.03 11.70 9.18
N SER A 71 2.78 11.51 8.10
CA SER A 71 2.62 10.34 7.21
C SER A 71 2.88 9.04 7.96
N ILE A 72 2.26 7.96 7.48
CA ILE A 72 2.54 6.61 8.01
C ILE A 72 3.88 6.14 7.43
N SER A 73 4.76 5.60 8.28
CA SER A 73 6.06 5.09 7.83
C SER A 73 5.94 3.70 7.20
N ASP A 74 6.94 3.33 6.40
CA ASP A 74 6.98 2.01 5.77
C ASP A 74 7.03 0.87 6.81
N GLU A 75 7.68 1.10 7.95
CA GLU A 75 7.76 0.14 9.06
C GLU A 75 6.39 -0.12 9.70
N GLU A 76 5.60 0.94 9.94
CA GLU A 76 4.25 0.82 10.48
C GLU A 76 3.32 0.08 9.51
N MET A 77 3.39 0.43 8.22
CA MET A 77 2.63 -0.26 7.18
C MET A 77 3.04 -1.73 7.08
N LEU A 78 4.34 -2.03 7.10
CA LEU A 78 4.83 -3.40 7.06
C LEU A 78 4.29 -4.22 8.25
N HIS A 79 4.30 -3.65 9.45
CA HIS A 79 3.78 -4.31 10.64
C HIS A 79 2.30 -4.69 10.50
N LEU A 80 1.47 -3.79 9.95
CA LEU A 80 0.06 -4.06 9.69
C LEU A 80 -0.14 -5.14 8.63
N VAL A 81 0.67 -5.10 7.56
CA VAL A 81 0.64 -6.10 6.49
C VAL A 81 1.03 -7.46 7.06
N MET A 82 2.03 -7.56 7.92
CA MET A 82 2.38 -8.83 8.58
C MET A 82 1.25 -9.40 9.44
N ILE A 83 0.52 -8.53 10.15
CA ILE A 83 -0.60 -8.96 11.01
C ILE A 83 -1.78 -9.44 10.17
N HIS A 84 -2.10 -8.72 9.09
CA HIS A 84 -3.33 -8.95 8.32
C HIS A 84 -3.16 -9.80 7.06
N LEU A 85 -1.93 -9.99 6.59
CA LEU A 85 -1.55 -10.76 5.41
C LEU A 85 -0.41 -11.74 5.74
N PRO A 86 -0.55 -12.60 6.77
CA PRO A 86 0.50 -13.55 7.17
C PRO A 86 0.83 -14.56 6.06
N GLU A 87 -0.08 -14.82 5.13
CA GLU A 87 0.11 -15.74 4.02
C GLU A 87 1.23 -15.31 3.05
N TYR A 88 1.60 -14.03 3.05
CA TYR A 88 2.68 -13.51 2.21
C TYR A 88 4.05 -13.52 2.91
N PHE A 89 4.10 -13.86 4.19
CA PHE A 89 5.33 -13.98 4.95
C PHE A 89 5.58 -15.44 5.27
N GLU A 90 6.51 -16.06 4.54
CA GLU A 90 7.07 -17.33 4.99
C GLU A 90 7.79 -17.08 6.31
N TRP A 91 7.31 -17.70 7.40
CA TRP A 91 8.02 -17.80 8.68
C TRP A 91 9.29 -18.64 8.49
N SER A 92 10.28 -18.11 7.78
CA SER A 92 11.65 -18.59 7.85
C SER A 92 12.40 -17.75 8.88
N GLU A 93 13.31 -18.38 9.63
CA GLU A 93 14.00 -17.86 10.83
C GLU A 93 14.73 -16.51 10.71
N THR A 94 14.70 -15.85 9.55
CA THR A 94 15.33 -14.55 9.29
C THR A 94 14.60 -13.38 9.93
N TYR A 95 13.30 -13.50 10.28
CA TYR A 95 12.54 -12.43 10.92
C TYR A 95 13.03 -12.07 12.34
N PHE A 96 13.75 -12.97 13.01
CA PHE A 96 14.32 -12.72 14.33
C PHE A 96 15.57 -11.82 14.29
N TYR A 97 16.18 -11.61 13.11
CA TYR A 97 17.45 -10.87 12.97
C TYR A 97 17.29 -9.40 12.50
N ILE A 98 16.09 -8.98 12.07
CA ILE A 98 15.85 -7.65 11.51
C ILE A 98 15.23 -6.64 12.49
N ASN A 99 14.76 -7.07 13.66
CA ASN A 99 14.27 -6.19 14.72
C ASN A 99 14.77 -6.67 16.10
N PRO A 100 16.03 -6.40 16.47
CA PRO A 100 16.42 -6.47 17.86
C PRO A 100 15.74 -5.30 18.59
N SER A 101 14.84 -5.64 19.51
CA SER A 101 14.21 -4.75 20.48
C SER A 101 15.23 -3.88 21.23
#